data_AF-A0A0D0DH81-F1
#
_entry.id   AF-A0A0D0DH81-F1
#
_cell.length_a   1.000
_cell.length_b   1.000
_cell.length_c   1.000
_cell.angle_alpha   90.00
_cell.angle_beta   90.00
_cell.angle_gamma   90.00
#
_symmetry.space_group_name_H-M   'P 1'
#
loop_
_entity.id
_entity.type
_entity.pdbx_description
1 polymer ?
#
loop_
_entity_poly.entity_id
_entity_poly.type
_entity_poly.pdbx_seq_one_letter_code
_entity_poly.pdbx_strand_id
1 'polypeptide(L)'
;MLTSLDDNQGYSGMFYLKTLIILLLPVKVIEREHIVNVYHAILVDVPQGQKQVTPVHVNHWGSDLDLNPEDLEVEETSKVLDHDLTIKASHIAEPDSSSLPTGQYTSVVEADNSSGAHIHDNKRIGDLLPGTRYGAFSSPHRIPVSESPDALDLVNAIPTVLNDPIVKLSSDKSGRAVEFDTKQAGPMRYTNNRADTGGYREKIHGGTGLQGDGYVDHSAAFIEFHEPLSAFFVPTSTSTDTLLTSDEVYDYFVCADIVSRPRE
;
A
#
# COMPACT_ATOMS: atom_id res chain seq x y z
N MET A 1 -11.69 -12.12 9.57
CA MET A 1 -10.65 -12.98 10.16
C MET A 1 -10.34 -14.06 9.14
N LEU A 2 -9.05 -14.35 8.94
CA LEU A 2 -8.56 -15.35 8.00
C LEU A 2 -7.62 -16.31 8.74
N THR A 3 -7.69 -17.58 8.37
CA THR A 3 -6.77 -18.62 8.83
C THR A 3 -6.05 -19.19 7.61
N SER A 4 -4.73 -19.14 7.59
CA SER A 4 -3.91 -19.89 6.65
C SER A 4 -3.34 -21.11 7.36
N LEU A 5 -3.63 -22.30 6.82
CA LEU A 5 -3.10 -23.55 7.36
C LEU A 5 -1.60 -23.67 7.06
N ASP A 6 -0.92 -24.50 7.84
CA ASP A 6 0.45 -24.92 7.56
C ASP A 6 0.56 -25.55 6.16
N ASP A 7 1.69 -25.34 5.50
CA ASP A 7 1.99 -25.70 4.10
C ASP A 7 1.05 -25.09 3.03
N ASN A 8 0.14 -24.18 3.39
CA ASN A 8 -0.71 -23.51 2.39
C ASN A 8 0.15 -22.65 1.46
N GLN A 9 0.06 -22.93 0.15
CA GLN A 9 0.95 -22.34 -0.88
C GLN A 9 2.45 -22.55 -0.60
N GLY A 10 2.81 -23.56 0.22
CA GLY A 10 4.19 -23.87 0.57
C GLY A 10 4.79 -23.01 1.70
N TYR A 11 3.98 -22.22 2.40
CA TYR A 11 4.42 -21.46 3.57
C TYR A 11 4.25 -22.28 4.85
N SER A 12 5.27 -22.26 5.70
CA SER A 12 5.24 -22.97 6.99
C SER A 12 4.52 -22.15 8.07
N GLY A 13 3.92 -22.85 9.02
CA GLY A 13 3.24 -22.31 10.19
C GLY A 13 1.77 -22.01 9.92
N MET A 14 0.91 -22.39 10.87
CA MET A 14 -0.48 -21.95 10.85
C MET A 14 -0.55 -20.49 11.32
N PHE A 15 -1.23 -19.67 10.53
CA PHE A 15 -1.22 -18.23 10.67
C PHE A 15 -2.64 -17.68 10.78
N TYR A 16 -2.89 -16.87 11.81
CA TYR A 16 -4.13 -16.11 11.95
C TYR A 16 -3.91 -14.65 11.60
N LEU A 17 -4.69 -14.14 10.65
CA LEU A 17 -4.77 -12.73 10.31
C LEU A 17 -6.12 -12.16 10.72
N LYS A 18 -6.07 -11.06 11.46
CA LYS A 18 -7.22 -10.17 11.63
C LYS A 18 -6.95 -8.86 10.91
N THR A 19 -8.00 -8.37 10.27
CA THR A 19 -8.02 -7.09 9.59
C THR A 19 -9.21 -6.30 10.09
N LEU A 20 -8.99 -5.05 10.46
CA LEU A 20 -10.02 -4.08 10.78
C LEU A 20 -9.93 -2.97 9.73
N ILE A 21 -11.04 -2.77 9.01
CA ILE A 21 -11.23 -1.64 8.11
C ILE A 21 -12.27 -0.77 8.78
N ILE A 22 -11.92 0.47 9.11
CA ILE A 22 -12.83 1.41 9.77
C ILE A 22 -12.83 2.75 9.06
N LEU A 23 -14.03 3.28 8.83
CA LEU A 23 -14.24 4.66 8.44
C LEU A 23 -14.42 5.49 9.72
N LEU A 24 -13.52 6.42 9.95
CA LEU A 24 -13.58 7.36 11.06
C LEU A 24 -14.08 8.70 10.53
N LEU A 25 -15.23 9.11 11.06
CA LEU A 25 -15.88 10.37 10.69
C LEU A 25 -15.14 11.56 11.31
N PRO A 26 -15.22 12.75 10.71
CA PRO A 26 -14.63 13.95 11.27
C PRO A 26 -15.22 14.21 12.65
N VAL A 27 -14.37 14.22 13.66
CA VAL A 27 -14.70 14.77 14.99
C VAL A 27 -14.15 16.19 15.05
N LYS A 28 -14.71 17.07 15.89
CA LYS A 28 -14.40 18.53 15.95
C LYS A 28 -12.90 18.92 16.01
N VAL A 29 -11.99 17.97 16.24
CA VAL A 29 -10.54 18.15 16.34
C VAL A 29 -9.81 17.70 15.05
N ILE A 30 -10.40 16.80 14.26
CA ILE A 30 -9.87 16.28 12.99
C ILE A 30 -10.97 16.44 11.95
N GLU A 31 -10.91 17.52 11.15
CA GLU A 31 -11.90 17.85 10.12
C GLU A 31 -11.77 16.97 8.86
N ARG A 32 -11.37 15.71 9.00
CA ARG A 32 -11.10 14.80 7.88
C ARG A 32 -11.77 13.45 8.09
N GLU A 33 -12.40 12.96 7.04
CA GLU A 33 -12.79 11.55 6.94
C GLU A 33 -11.53 10.74 6.67
N HIS A 34 -11.32 9.66 7.42
CA HIS A 34 -10.18 8.80 7.19
C HIS A 34 -10.56 7.33 7.29
N ILE A 35 -9.97 6.55 6.39
CA ILE A 35 -10.10 5.09 6.36
C ILE A 35 -8.83 4.53 7.01
N VAL A 36 -9.01 3.72 8.04
CA VAL A 36 -7.90 3.03 8.70
C VAL A 36 -8.02 1.54 8.46
N ASN A 37 -6.97 0.96 7.91
CA ASN A 37 -6.82 -0.49 7.79
C ASN A 37 -5.73 -0.95 8.74
N VAL A 38 -6.12 -1.75 9.74
CA VAL A 38 -5.21 -2.37 10.71
C VAL A 38 -5.11 -3.86 10.42
N TYR A 39 -3.89 -4.39 10.41
CA TYR A 39 -3.57 -5.80 10.17
C TYR A 39 -2.77 -6.33 11.36
N HIS A 40 -3.36 -7.22 12.15
CA HIS A 40 -2.59 -8.01 13.10
C HIS A 40 -2.54 -9.47 12.72
N ALA A 41 -1.37 -10.07 12.87
CA ALA A 41 -1.23 -11.48 12.65
C ALA A 41 -0.24 -12.17 13.59
N ILE A 42 -0.50 -13.45 13.86
CA ILE A 42 0.27 -14.29 14.76
C ILE A 42 0.38 -15.70 14.19
N LEU A 43 1.48 -16.39 14.54
CA LEU A 43 1.58 -17.84 14.37
C LEU A 43 0.88 -18.54 15.53
N VAL A 44 0.20 -19.64 15.22
CA VAL A 44 -0.62 -20.40 16.16
C VAL A 44 -0.39 -21.89 16.01
N ASP A 45 -0.82 -22.66 17.02
CA ASP A 45 -0.61 -24.10 17.13
C ASP A 45 0.87 -24.52 17.00
N VAL A 46 1.77 -23.60 17.37
CA VAL A 46 3.21 -23.86 17.44
C VAL A 46 3.47 -24.85 18.57
N PRO A 47 4.06 -26.04 18.29
CA PRO A 47 4.29 -27.04 19.32
C PRO A 47 5.15 -26.49 20.46
N GLN A 48 4.83 -26.87 21.69
CA GLN A 48 5.54 -26.37 22.87
C GLN A 48 7.05 -26.64 22.76
N GLY A 49 7.85 -25.59 22.97
CA GLY A 49 9.32 -25.66 22.89
C GLY A 49 9.88 -25.56 21.46
N GLN A 50 9.03 -25.42 20.44
CA GLN A 50 9.44 -25.12 19.08
C GLN A 50 9.29 -23.63 18.78
N LYS A 51 10.10 -23.13 17.84
CA LYS A 51 9.90 -21.84 17.21
C LYS A 51 9.51 -22.08 15.75
N GLN A 52 8.55 -21.31 15.28
CA GLN A 52 8.19 -21.27 13.86
C GLN A 52 8.43 -19.87 13.32
N VAL A 53 8.63 -19.80 12.02
CA VAL A 53 8.84 -18.55 11.29
C VAL A 53 8.13 -18.65 9.94
N THR A 54 7.44 -17.60 9.54
CA THR A 54 6.78 -17.52 8.24
C THR A 54 6.93 -16.12 7.66
N PRO A 55 7.13 -15.96 6.35
CA PRO A 55 7.06 -14.64 5.74
C PRO A 55 5.60 -14.16 5.72
N VAL A 56 5.37 -12.88 6.05
CA VAL A 56 4.05 -12.25 6.01
C VAL A 56 4.16 -10.85 5.40
N HIS A 57 3.20 -10.54 4.54
CA HIS A 57 3.09 -9.26 3.88
C HIS A 57 1.68 -9.12 3.33
N VAL A 58 0.98 -8.05 3.69
CA VAL A 58 -0.41 -7.81 3.27
C VAL A 58 -0.59 -6.36 2.89
N ASN A 59 -1.21 -6.11 1.72
CA ASN A 59 -1.95 -4.92 1.27
C ASN A 59 -1.82 -4.76 -0.27
N HIS A 60 -2.87 -4.27 -0.94
CA HIS A 60 -2.91 -3.94 -2.37
C HIS A 60 -4.07 -2.95 -2.62
N TRP A 61 -3.80 -1.64 -2.79
CA TRP A 61 -4.82 -0.62 -3.08
C TRP A 61 -4.58 0.09 -4.41
N GLY A 62 -5.67 0.27 -5.17
CA GLY A 62 -5.72 1.13 -6.34
C GLY A 62 -6.66 2.30 -6.10
N SER A 63 -6.32 3.47 -6.63
CA SER A 63 -7.16 4.68 -6.53
C SER A 63 -7.23 5.40 -7.86
N ASP A 64 -8.44 5.86 -8.18
CA ASP A 64 -8.72 6.86 -9.20
C ASP A 64 -9.64 7.91 -8.58
N LEU A 65 -9.10 9.12 -8.38
CA LEU A 65 -9.82 10.22 -7.70
C LEU A 65 -10.85 10.91 -8.59
N ASP A 66 -10.78 10.69 -9.90
CA ASP A 66 -11.66 11.33 -10.89
C ASP A 66 -12.83 10.47 -11.29
N LEU A 67 -12.86 9.22 -10.82
CA LEU A 67 -13.99 8.35 -11.02
C LEU A 67 -15.20 8.90 -10.23
N ASN A 68 -16.21 9.32 -10.98
CA ASN A 68 -17.51 9.70 -10.45
C ASN A 68 -18.59 8.78 -11.05
N PRO A 69 -19.35 8.04 -10.21
CA PRO A 69 -20.45 7.19 -10.67
C PRO A 69 -21.50 7.92 -11.53
N GLU A 70 -21.67 9.23 -11.34
CA GLU A 70 -22.62 10.04 -12.09
C GLU A 70 -22.11 10.44 -13.49
N ASP A 71 -20.79 10.43 -13.71
CA ASP A 71 -20.15 10.81 -14.98
C ASP A 71 -19.80 9.59 -15.86
N LEU A 72 -20.21 8.38 -15.45
CA LEU A 72 -19.88 7.10 -16.09
C LEU A 72 -20.46 6.93 -17.51
N GLU A 73 -21.38 7.80 -17.94
CA GLU A 73 -21.93 7.77 -19.30
C GLU A 73 -21.03 8.45 -20.35
N VAL A 74 -19.97 9.14 -19.93
CA VAL A 74 -19.01 9.79 -20.84
C VAL A 74 -17.84 8.85 -21.11
N GLU A 75 -17.58 8.54 -22.38
CA GLU A 75 -16.47 7.67 -22.87
C GLU A 75 -15.04 8.14 -22.50
N GLU A 76 -14.88 9.21 -21.73
CA GLU A 76 -13.57 9.57 -21.18
C GLU A 76 -13.18 8.54 -20.13
N THR A 77 -12.40 7.56 -20.56
CA THR A 77 -11.71 6.66 -19.64
C THR A 77 -10.79 7.52 -18.79
N SER A 78 -11.17 7.74 -17.54
CA SER A 78 -10.34 8.42 -16.55
C SER A 78 -8.96 7.78 -16.52
N LYS A 79 -7.93 8.61 -16.68
CA LYS A 79 -6.53 8.20 -16.60
C LYS A 79 -5.91 8.92 -15.44
N VAL A 80 -5.21 8.19 -14.59
CA VAL A 80 -4.55 8.76 -13.42
C VAL A 80 -3.28 9.56 -13.74
N LEU A 81 -2.98 9.76 -15.03
CA LEU A 81 -1.76 10.44 -15.46
C LEU A 81 -1.76 11.94 -15.12
N ASP A 82 -2.94 12.54 -15.01
CA ASP A 82 -3.10 13.96 -14.64
C ASP A 82 -3.15 14.19 -13.13
N HIS A 83 -3.12 13.14 -12.31
CA HIS A 83 -3.09 13.25 -10.86
C HIS A 83 -1.71 13.68 -10.38
N ASP A 84 -1.67 14.54 -9.37
CA ASP A 84 -0.44 14.93 -8.69
C ASP A 84 -0.08 13.92 -7.60
N LEU A 85 1.20 13.59 -7.55
CA LEU A 85 1.75 12.61 -6.63
C LEU A 85 2.91 13.21 -5.84
N THR A 86 2.82 13.06 -4.52
CA THR A 86 3.93 13.24 -3.60
C THR A 86 4.28 11.90 -2.95
N ILE A 87 5.55 11.51 -2.97
CA ILE A 87 6.06 10.36 -2.21
C ILE A 87 7.31 10.83 -1.48
N LYS A 88 7.30 10.76 -0.15
CA LYS A 88 8.42 11.22 0.68
C LYS A 88 9.61 10.24 0.73
N ALA A 89 9.98 9.58 -0.38
CA ALA A 89 11.04 8.55 -0.45
C ALA A 89 12.46 9.08 -0.28
N SER A 90 13.32 8.37 0.47
CA SER A 90 14.76 8.66 0.51
C SER A 90 15.55 7.79 -0.47
N HIS A 91 15.11 6.55 -0.66
CA HIS A 91 15.74 5.56 -1.52
C HIS A 91 14.72 4.82 -2.37
N ILE A 92 15.21 4.21 -3.45
CA ILE A 92 14.45 3.41 -4.39
C ILE A 92 15.09 2.02 -4.48
N ALA A 93 14.30 0.96 -4.41
CA ALA A 93 14.82 -0.38 -4.62
C ALA A 93 15.23 -0.59 -6.08
N GLU A 94 16.36 -1.26 -6.28
CA GLU A 94 16.84 -1.64 -7.61
C GLU A 94 16.33 -3.02 -8.01
N PRO A 95 15.47 -3.10 -9.05
CA PRO A 95 15.11 -4.37 -9.63
C PRO A 95 16.20 -4.89 -10.60
N ASP A 96 16.29 -6.21 -10.73
CA ASP A 96 17.05 -6.84 -11.81
C ASP A 96 16.27 -6.81 -13.14
N SER A 97 16.81 -7.43 -14.19
CA SER A 97 16.17 -7.52 -15.51
C SER A 97 14.83 -8.28 -15.51
N SER A 98 14.56 -9.06 -14.47
CA SER A 98 13.33 -9.82 -14.28
C SER A 98 12.34 -9.10 -13.36
N SER A 99 12.64 -7.85 -12.97
CA SER A 99 11.88 -7.09 -11.97
C SER A 99 11.90 -7.71 -10.56
N LEU A 100 12.92 -8.53 -10.25
CA LEU A 100 13.13 -9.10 -8.93
C LEU A 100 14.03 -8.19 -8.08
N PRO A 101 13.86 -8.18 -6.75
CA PRO A 101 14.67 -7.37 -5.86
C PRO A 101 16.13 -7.82 -5.86
N THR A 102 17.05 -6.88 -5.97
CA THR A 102 18.51 -7.12 -5.84
C THR A 102 19.02 -6.97 -4.41
N GLY A 103 18.19 -6.40 -3.52
CA GLY A 103 18.58 -5.98 -2.16
C GLY A 103 19.32 -4.64 -2.11
N GLN A 104 19.58 -4.03 -3.26
CA GLN A 104 20.22 -2.71 -3.35
C GLN A 104 19.19 -1.59 -3.36
N TYR A 105 19.57 -0.48 -2.73
CA TYR A 105 18.77 0.73 -2.60
C TYR A 105 19.60 1.92 -3.00
N THR A 106 19.13 2.62 -4.03
CA THR A 106 19.79 3.81 -4.53
C THR A 106 19.03 5.03 -4.06
N SER A 107 19.75 6.05 -3.58
CA SER A 107 19.08 7.27 -3.12
C SER A 107 18.22 7.86 -4.24
N VAL A 108 17.09 8.48 -3.91
CA VAL A 108 16.20 9.07 -4.93
C VAL A 108 16.96 10.07 -5.80
N VAL A 109 17.85 10.87 -5.20
CA VAL A 109 18.67 11.87 -5.92
C VAL A 109 19.61 11.22 -6.93
N GLU A 110 20.27 10.12 -6.55
CA GLU A 110 21.18 9.39 -7.44
C GLU A 110 20.40 8.67 -8.56
N ALA A 111 19.30 8.00 -8.22
CA ALA A 111 18.45 7.33 -9.19
C ALA A 111 17.82 8.31 -10.18
N ASP A 112 17.46 9.52 -9.71
CA ASP A 112 16.93 10.60 -10.54
C ASP A 112 17.96 11.10 -11.55
N ASN A 113 19.23 11.22 -11.16
CA ASN A 113 20.33 11.72 -12.00
C ASN A 113 19.96 13.03 -12.74
N SER A 114 19.31 13.95 -12.03
CA SER A 114 18.81 15.25 -12.56
C SER A 114 17.76 15.13 -13.67
N SER A 115 17.13 13.97 -13.86
CA SER A 115 16.06 13.80 -14.84
C SER A 115 14.72 14.37 -14.36
N GLY A 116 14.49 14.45 -13.06
CA GLY A 116 13.20 14.75 -12.45
C GLY A 116 12.19 13.59 -12.47
N ALA A 117 12.54 12.42 -13.05
CA ALA A 117 11.66 11.27 -13.18
C ALA A 117 11.31 10.64 -11.82
N HIS A 118 12.23 10.69 -10.85
CA HIS A 118 12.08 10.06 -9.54
C HIS A 118 11.74 11.04 -8.41
N ILE A 119 11.74 12.34 -8.69
CA ILE A 119 11.25 13.36 -7.75
C ILE A 119 9.72 13.41 -7.79
N HIS A 120 9.09 12.96 -6.70
CA HIS A 120 7.64 13.01 -6.52
C HIS A 120 7.31 14.00 -5.41
N ASP A 121 7.36 15.29 -5.75
CA ASP A 121 6.99 16.41 -4.88
C ASP A 121 5.91 17.22 -5.61
N ASN A 122 4.66 16.79 -5.43
CA ASN A 122 3.50 17.30 -6.18
C ASN A 122 3.72 17.30 -7.71
N LYS A 123 4.24 16.19 -8.24
CA LYS A 123 4.46 15.99 -9.68
C LYS A 123 3.32 15.18 -10.28
N ARG A 124 2.83 15.57 -11.47
CA ARG A 124 1.86 14.77 -12.23
C ARG A 124 2.41 13.38 -12.52
N ILE A 125 1.57 12.36 -12.42
CA ILE A 125 1.98 10.97 -12.65
C ILE A 125 2.51 10.76 -14.06
N GLY A 126 1.89 11.38 -15.06
CA GLY A 126 2.28 11.27 -16.48
C GLY A 126 3.57 11.99 -16.82
N ASP A 127 4.00 12.96 -16.01
CA ASP A 127 5.20 13.75 -16.28
C ASP A 127 6.45 12.93 -15.96
N LEU A 128 7.24 12.66 -17.00
CA LEU A 128 8.50 11.93 -16.92
C LEU A 128 8.33 10.57 -16.22
N LEU A 129 7.23 9.87 -16.58
CA LEU A 129 6.82 8.62 -15.94
C LEU A 129 8.01 7.64 -15.85
N PRO A 130 8.57 7.41 -14.65
CA PRO A 130 9.60 6.41 -14.50
C PRO A 130 8.94 5.03 -14.66
N GLY A 131 9.75 4.02 -15.01
CA GLY A 131 9.33 2.63 -14.86
C GLY A 131 8.86 2.32 -13.43
N THR A 132 8.18 1.18 -13.24
CA THR A 132 7.72 0.73 -11.91
C THR A 132 8.90 0.61 -10.95
N ARG A 133 8.81 1.31 -9.81
CA ARG A 133 9.85 1.27 -8.77
C ARG A 133 9.23 1.40 -7.36
N TYR A 134 9.98 0.95 -6.37
CA TYR A 134 9.59 0.92 -4.95
C TYR A 134 10.37 1.98 -4.18
N GLY A 135 9.70 2.76 -3.33
CA GLY A 135 10.33 3.70 -2.40
C GLY A 135 10.50 3.08 -1.00
N ALA A 136 11.57 3.43 -0.28
CA ALA A 136 11.88 2.84 1.03
C ALA A 136 12.10 3.87 2.16
N PHE A 137 11.71 3.45 3.38
CA PHE A 137 11.78 4.07 4.70
C PHE A 137 12.10 3.00 5.76
N SER A 138 12.47 3.43 6.96
CA SER A 138 12.62 2.55 8.13
C SER A 138 11.45 2.74 9.08
N SER A 139 10.70 1.68 9.38
CA SER A 139 9.64 1.71 10.39
C SER A 139 9.55 0.36 11.13
N PRO A 140 9.54 0.33 12.48
CA PRO A 140 9.35 -0.89 13.25
C PRO A 140 7.89 -1.35 13.18
N HIS A 141 7.67 -2.65 13.02
CA HIS A 141 6.34 -3.21 12.71
C HIS A 141 6.07 -4.58 13.34
N ARG A 142 6.98 -5.05 14.19
CA ARG A 142 6.87 -6.28 14.96
C ARG A 142 6.84 -5.91 16.43
N ILE A 143 5.90 -6.49 17.16
CA ILE A 143 5.81 -6.34 18.61
C ILE A 143 5.88 -7.73 19.26
N PRO A 144 6.59 -7.91 20.37
CA PRO A 144 6.58 -9.17 21.10
C PRO A 144 5.15 -9.54 21.53
N VAL A 145 4.78 -10.81 21.44
CA VAL A 145 3.47 -11.30 21.91
C VAL A 145 3.25 -10.97 23.40
N SER A 146 4.33 -10.95 24.20
CA SER A 146 4.27 -10.57 25.62
C SER A 146 3.85 -9.11 25.86
N GLU A 147 4.06 -8.22 24.89
CA GLU A 147 3.68 -6.81 24.97
C GLU A 147 2.26 -6.56 24.47
N SER A 148 1.66 -7.54 23.78
CA SER A 148 0.32 -7.44 23.21
C SER A 148 -0.48 -8.74 23.45
N PRO A 149 -0.85 -9.05 24.71
CA PRO A 149 -1.59 -10.27 25.04
C PRO A 149 -2.96 -10.34 24.34
N ASP A 150 -3.55 -9.17 24.06
CA ASP A 150 -4.78 -9.02 23.29
C ASP A 150 -4.50 -8.61 21.83
N ALA A 151 -3.40 -9.11 21.23
CA ALA A 151 -2.99 -8.81 19.85
C ALA A 151 -4.08 -9.00 18.79
N LEU A 152 -5.17 -9.69 19.10
CA LEU A 152 -6.28 -9.89 18.19
C LEU A 152 -7.47 -8.97 18.46
N ASP A 153 -7.37 -8.04 19.41
CA ASP A 153 -8.27 -6.89 19.58
C ASP A 153 -7.73 -5.68 18.83
N LEU A 154 -8.26 -5.46 17.63
CA LEU A 154 -7.78 -4.41 16.72
C LEU A 154 -8.29 -3.02 17.07
N VAL A 155 -9.28 -2.88 17.96
CA VAL A 155 -9.85 -1.57 18.29
C VAL A 155 -8.80 -0.70 18.99
N ASN A 156 -7.99 -1.30 19.86
CA ASN A 156 -6.91 -0.60 20.57
C ASN A 156 -5.67 -0.37 19.69
N ALA A 157 -5.62 -0.97 18.51
CA ALA A 157 -4.54 -0.82 17.54
C ALA A 157 -4.81 0.29 16.50
N ILE A 158 -5.99 0.92 16.54
CA ILE A 158 -6.28 2.10 15.73
C ILE A 158 -5.32 3.24 16.17
N PRO A 159 -4.56 3.85 15.25
CA PRO A 159 -3.67 4.95 15.60
C PRO A 159 -4.47 6.13 16.14
N THR A 160 -4.05 6.65 17.29
CA THR A 160 -4.66 7.83 17.93
C THR A 160 -3.97 9.14 17.54
N VAL A 161 -2.77 9.04 16.97
CA VAL A 161 -1.98 10.13 16.43
C VAL A 161 -1.52 9.71 15.04
N LEU A 162 -1.78 10.57 14.06
CA LEU A 162 -1.30 10.40 12.69
C LEU A 162 -0.04 11.23 12.49
N ASN A 163 0.92 10.68 11.74
CA ASN A 163 2.11 11.41 11.32
C ASN A 163 1.82 12.27 10.09
N ASP A 164 2.79 13.08 9.68
CA ASP A 164 2.73 13.74 8.38
C ASP A 164 2.62 12.68 7.26
N PRO A 165 1.74 12.88 6.26
CA PRO A 165 1.53 11.87 5.23
C PRO A 165 2.80 11.59 4.45
N ILE A 166 3.08 10.31 4.21
CA ILE A 166 4.26 9.84 3.46
C ILE A 166 3.99 9.75 1.96
N VAL A 167 2.72 9.61 1.58
CA VAL A 167 2.25 9.64 0.19
C VAL A 167 1.02 10.53 0.11
N LYS A 168 0.92 11.31 -0.95
CA LYS A 168 -0.27 12.09 -1.28
C LYS A 168 -0.57 11.95 -2.75
N LEU A 169 -1.80 11.58 -3.06
CA LEU A 169 -2.35 11.57 -4.42
C LEU A 169 -3.46 12.62 -4.47
N SER A 170 -3.43 13.52 -5.45
CA SER A 170 -4.51 14.51 -5.63
C SER A 170 -4.90 14.68 -7.08
N SER A 171 -6.12 15.14 -7.29
CA SER A 171 -6.61 15.56 -8.61
C SER A 171 -7.24 16.94 -8.51
N ASP A 172 -6.74 17.85 -9.34
CA ASP A 172 -7.33 19.16 -9.55
C ASP A 172 -8.70 19.07 -10.22
N LYS A 173 -8.91 18.07 -11.10
CA LYS A 173 -10.18 17.86 -11.84
C LYS A 173 -11.34 17.61 -10.88
N SER A 174 -11.16 16.69 -9.95
CA SER A 174 -12.20 16.36 -8.96
C SER A 174 -12.16 17.28 -7.73
N GLY A 175 -11.03 17.94 -7.48
CA GLY A 175 -10.75 18.68 -6.24
C GLY A 175 -10.52 17.75 -5.05
N ARG A 176 -10.20 16.47 -5.27
CA ARG A 176 -10.03 15.45 -4.22
C ARG A 176 -8.57 15.10 -4.02
N ALA A 177 -8.22 14.69 -2.80
CA ALA A 177 -6.94 14.12 -2.49
C ALA A 177 -7.08 12.97 -1.49
N VAL A 178 -6.11 12.06 -1.52
CA VAL A 178 -5.90 11.05 -0.48
C VAL A 178 -4.48 11.20 0.05
N GLU A 179 -4.37 11.30 1.37
CA GLU A 179 -3.11 11.44 2.10
C GLU A 179 -2.90 10.19 2.97
N PHE A 180 -1.75 9.54 2.84
CA PHE A 180 -1.49 8.25 3.47
C PHE A 180 -0.44 8.34 4.57
N ASP A 181 -0.71 7.68 5.70
CA ASP A 181 0.23 7.39 6.78
C ASP A 181 0.26 5.88 7.04
N THR A 182 1.41 5.34 7.44
CA THR A 182 1.58 3.90 7.65
C THR A 182 2.78 3.59 8.55
N LYS A 183 2.74 2.40 9.16
CA LYS A 183 3.91 1.74 9.79
C LYS A 183 4.77 0.92 8.82
N GLN A 184 4.39 0.79 7.55
CA GLN A 184 5.12 -0.02 6.56
C GLN A 184 6.37 0.68 6.04
N ALA A 185 7.41 -0.11 5.73
CA ALA A 185 8.69 0.41 5.30
C ALA A 185 8.63 1.21 3.98
N GLY A 186 7.62 1.07 3.13
CA GLY A 186 7.47 2.02 2.03
C GLY A 186 6.43 1.64 0.99
N PRO A 187 6.15 2.54 0.04
CA PRO A 187 5.20 2.30 -1.03
C PRO A 187 5.86 1.67 -2.26
N MET A 188 5.24 0.63 -2.81
CA MET A 188 5.30 0.37 -4.25
C MET A 188 4.28 1.24 -4.98
N ARG A 189 4.70 1.78 -6.13
CA ARG A 189 3.84 2.52 -7.03
C ARG A 189 3.82 1.88 -8.41
N TYR A 190 2.63 1.63 -8.94
CA TYR A 190 2.42 1.38 -10.36
C TYR A 190 1.09 1.96 -10.84
N THR A 191 0.91 2.12 -12.15
CA THR A 191 -0.22 2.89 -12.72
C THR A 191 -1.04 2.04 -13.67
N ASN A 192 -1.43 0.83 -13.27
CA ASN A 192 -2.18 -0.12 -14.11
C ASN A 192 -1.69 -0.23 -15.56
N ASN A 193 -0.38 -0.22 -15.83
CA ASN A 193 0.19 -0.07 -17.16
C ASN A 193 0.26 -1.40 -17.95
N ARG A 194 -0.48 -2.41 -17.49
CA ARG A 194 -0.62 -3.74 -18.08
C ARG A 194 -2.07 -4.20 -17.93
N ALA A 195 -3.00 -3.27 -18.10
CA ALA A 195 -4.41 -3.56 -17.89
C ALA A 195 -4.90 -4.56 -18.94
N ASP A 196 -5.82 -5.43 -18.56
CA ASP A 196 -6.47 -6.36 -19.48
C ASP A 196 -7.86 -5.83 -19.85
N THR A 197 -7.98 -5.23 -21.03
CA THR A 197 -9.26 -4.73 -21.56
C THR A 197 -10.25 -5.87 -21.85
N GLY A 198 -9.77 -7.10 -22.02
CA GLY A 198 -10.60 -8.30 -22.18
C GLY A 198 -11.17 -8.85 -20.86
N GLY A 199 -10.74 -8.29 -19.72
CA GLY A 199 -11.12 -8.72 -18.38
C GLY A 199 -12.51 -8.26 -17.95
N TYR A 200 -12.67 -8.04 -16.65
CA TYR A 200 -13.89 -7.56 -16.00
C TYR A 200 -13.61 -6.25 -15.27
N ARG A 201 -14.47 -5.25 -15.45
CA ARG A 201 -14.50 -4.03 -14.66
C ARG A 201 -15.78 -3.98 -13.84
N GLU A 202 -15.63 -3.70 -12.56
CA GLU A 202 -16.75 -3.67 -11.62
C GLU A 202 -17.68 -2.49 -11.91
N LYS A 203 -18.98 -2.65 -11.60
CA LYS A 203 -19.98 -1.59 -11.81
C LYS A 203 -19.68 -0.32 -11.03
N ILE A 204 -19.18 -0.46 -9.81
CA ILE A 204 -18.76 0.66 -8.98
C ILE A 204 -17.55 1.41 -9.57
N HIS A 205 -16.85 0.81 -10.54
CA HIS A 205 -15.72 1.40 -11.27
C HIS A 205 -16.10 1.84 -12.70
N GLY A 206 -17.40 1.96 -13.00
CA GLY A 206 -17.85 2.35 -14.34
C GLY A 206 -17.95 1.23 -15.36
N GLY A 207 -17.78 -0.03 -14.94
CA GLY A 207 -17.94 -1.18 -15.82
C GLY A 207 -19.35 -1.75 -15.84
N THR A 208 -19.53 -2.75 -16.67
CA THR A 208 -20.74 -3.58 -16.81
C THR A 208 -20.72 -4.76 -15.84
N GLY A 209 -19.55 -5.14 -15.32
CA GLY A 209 -19.31 -6.39 -14.60
C GLY A 209 -19.28 -7.62 -15.51
N LEU A 210 -19.23 -7.44 -16.83
CA LEU A 210 -19.17 -8.52 -17.82
C LEU A 210 -17.74 -8.65 -18.38
N GLN A 211 -17.45 -9.82 -18.93
CA GLN A 211 -16.18 -10.09 -19.60
C GLN A 211 -16.07 -9.26 -20.89
N GLY A 212 -14.87 -8.76 -21.21
CA GLY A 212 -14.63 -7.92 -22.40
C GLY A 212 -14.80 -6.43 -22.15
N ASP A 213 -15.11 -6.04 -20.92
CA ASP A 213 -15.15 -4.66 -20.43
C ASP A 213 -14.20 -4.55 -19.25
N GLY A 214 -12.92 -4.79 -19.52
CA GLY A 214 -11.86 -4.67 -18.54
C GLY A 214 -11.33 -3.24 -18.39
N TYR A 215 -10.41 -3.04 -17.46
CA TYR A 215 -9.73 -1.76 -17.28
C TYR A 215 -8.80 -1.46 -18.46
N VAL A 216 -8.56 -0.17 -18.71
CA VAL A 216 -7.57 0.30 -19.67
C VAL A 216 -6.28 0.68 -18.97
N ASP A 217 -5.19 0.79 -19.75
CA ASP A 217 -3.91 1.23 -19.20
C ASP A 217 -4.04 2.60 -18.51
N HIS A 218 -3.41 2.72 -17.34
CA HIS A 218 -3.42 3.93 -16.52
C HIS A 218 -4.79 4.34 -15.97
N SER A 219 -5.74 3.41 -15.88
CA SER A 219 -7.04 3.66 -15.24
C SER A 219 -6.97 3.86 -13.72
N ALA A 220 -5.85 3.53 -13.06
CA ALA A 220 -5.69 3.62 -11.62
C ALA A 220 -4.22 3.80 -11.23
N ALA A 221 -3.98 4.51 -10.13
CA ALA A 221 -2.70 4.56 -9.44
C ALA A 221 -2.77 3.60 -8.25
N PHE A 222 -1.88 2.62 -8.23
CA PHE A 222 -1.75 1.68 -7.13
C PHE A 222 -0.63 2.13 -6.20
N ILE A 223 -0.95 2.24 -4.92
CA ILE A 223 -0.04 2.60 -3.84
C ILE A 223 -0.12 1.47 -2.82
N GLU A 224 0.88 0.60 -2.86
CA GLU A 224 0.95 -0.56 -1.98
C GLU A 224 2.00 -0.32 -0.91
N PHE A 225 1.55 -0.13 0.31
CA PHE A 225 2.46 -0.02 1.43
C PHE A 225 2.90 -1.40 1.83
N HIS A 226 4.21 -1.58 1.94
CA HIS A 226 4.79 -2.84 2.35
C HIS A 226 6.29 -2.79 2.64
N GLU A 227 6.80 -3.85 3.29
CA GLU A 227 8.23 -4.15 3.35
C GLU A 227 8.78 -4.46 1.97
N PRO A 228 10.09 -4.31 1.72
CA PRO A 228 10.66 -4.61 0.43
C PRO A 228 10.28 -5.97 -0.15
N LEU A 229 10.18 -5.99 -1.48
CA LEU A 229 9.92 -7.22 -2.21
C LEU A 229 10.92 -8.30 -1.79
N SER A 230 10.40 -9.48 -1.49
CA SER A 230 11.18 -10.66 -1.10
C SER A 230 12.17 -10.41 0.05
N ALA A 231 11.90 -9.51 1.00
CA ALA A 231 12.81 -9.21 2.11
C ALA A 231 13.14 -10.44 2.98
N PHE A 232 12.29 -11.47 3.00
CA PHE A 232 12.59 -12.77 3.64
C PHE A 232 13.70 -13.57 2.95
N PHE A 233 13.95 -13.31 1.66
CA PHE A 233 14.91 -14.03 0.83
C PHE A 233 16.13 -13.18 0.47
N VAL A 234 15.92 -11.88 0.21
CA VAL A 234 16.97 -10.92 -0.15
C VAL A 234 17.10 -9.92 1.00
N PRO A 235 18.09 -10.08 1.90
CA PRO A 235 18.33 -9.13 2.96
C PRO A 235 18.58 -7.73 2.40
N THR A 236 18.03 -6.73 3.05
CA THR A 236 18.20 -5.34 2.67
C THR A 236 19.17 -4.66 3.64
N SER A 237 19.83 -3.59 3.19
CA SER A 237 20.69 -2.79 4.06
C SER A 237 19.94 -1.76 4.89
N THR A 238 18.65 -1.55 4.62
CA THR A 238 17.87 -0.40 5.10
C THR A 238 16.54 -0.75 5.76
N SER A 239 16.06 -2.00 5.68
CA SER A 239 14.76 -2.40 6.22
C SER A 239 14.83 -3.64 7.11
N THR A 240 13.78 -3.78 7.90
CA THR A 240 13.34 -5.01 8.53
C THR A 240 12.98 -6.08 7.48
N ASP A 241 13.17 -7.36 7.82
CA ASP A 241 12.68 -8.48 6.99
C ASP A 241 11.15 -8.65 7.13
N THR A 242 10.55 -9.51 6.29
CA THR A 242 9.12 -9.88 6.34
C THR A 242 8.86 -11.15 7.15
N LEU A 243 9.81 -11.65 7.95
CA LEU A 243 9.65 -12.88 8.72
C LEU A 243 8.92 -12.56 10.04
N LEU A 244 7.84 -13.30 10.30
CA LEU A 244 7.13 -13.30 11.57
C LEU A 244 7.50 -14.56 12.34
N THR A 245 7.99 -14.41 13.57
CA THR A 245 8.27 -15.53 14.46
C THR A 245 7.10 -15.82 15.41
N SER A 246 7.10 -17.00 16.02
CA SER A 246 6.05 -17.44 16.95
C SER A 246 5.95 -16.65 18.26
N ASP A 247 6.94 -15.81 18.56
CA ASP A 247 6.99 -14.89 19.71
C ASP A 247 6.66 -13.43 19.34
N GLU A 248 6.26 -13.18 18.09
CA GLU A 248 5.96 -11.86 17.56
C GLU A 248 4.51 -11.74 17.07
N VAL A 249 4.05 -10.50 17.00
CA VAL A 249 2.83 -10.07 16.35
C VAL A 249 3.23 -9.18 15.18
N TYR A 250 2.72 -9.50 13.99
CA TYR A 250 2.72 -8.59 12.85
C TYR A 250 1.75 -7.46 13.17
N ASP A 251 2.20 -6.22 13.30
CA ASP A 251 1.37 -5.05 13.63
C ASP A 251 1.59 -3.95 12.58
N TYR A 252 0.60 -3.79 11.71
CA TYR A 252 0.61 -2.76 10.70
C TYR A 252 -0.70 -2.02 10.60
N PHE A 253 -0.59 -0.74 10.24
CA PHE A 253 -1.72 0.02 9.77
C PHE A 253 -1.37 0.80 8.49
N VAL A 254 -2.40 1.12 7.75
CA VAL A 254 -2.39 2.21 6.78
C VAL A 254 -3.61 3.09 7.05
N CYS A 255 -3.38 4.38 7.22
CA CYS A 255 -4.40 5.41 7.30
C CYS A 255 -4.47 6.15 5.96
N ALA A 256 -5.67 6.39 5.47
CA ALA A 256 -5.95 7.17 4.27
C ALA A 256 -6.92 8.30 4.62
N ASP A 257 -6.40 9.52 4.72
CA ASP A 257 -7.18 10.74 4.89
C ASP A 257 -7.78 11.14 3.55
N ILE A 258 -9.10 11.26 3.48
CA ILE A 258 -9.82 11.76 2.32
C ILE A 258 -10.01 13.27 2.47
N VAL A 259 -9.46 14.04 1.53
CA VAL A 259 -9.46 15.50 1.57
C VAL A 259 -10.23 16.04 0.37
N SER A 260 -11.23 16.87 0.64
CA SER A 260 -11.88 17.69 -0.38
C SER A 260 -11.26 19.08 -0.37
N ARG A 261 -10.83 19.57 -1.53
CA ARG A 261 -10.41 20.96 -1.74
C ARG A 261 -11.58 21.75 -2.36
N PRO A 262 -11.74 23.04 -2.04
CA PRO A 262 -12.62 23.90 -2.80
C PRO A 262 -12.23 23.84 -4.27
N ARG A 263 -13.21 23.65 -5.17
CA ARG A 263 -12.97 23.83 -6.60
C ARG A 263 -12.66 25.31 -6.85
N GLU A 264 -11.57 25.61 -7.53
CA GLU A 264 -11.26 26.96 -8.02
C GLU A 264 -12.24 27.40 -9.11
#